data_AF-A0A940UL19-F1
#
_entry.id   AF-A0A940UL19-F1
#
_cell.length_a   1.000
_cell.length_b   1.000
_cell.length_c   1.000
_cell.angle_alpha   90.00
_cell.angle_beta   90.00
_cell.angle_gamma   90.00
#
_symmetry.space_group_name_H-M   'P 1'
#
loop_
_entity.id
_entity.type
_entity.pdbx_description
1 polymer ?
#
loop_
_entity_poly.entity_id
_entity_poly.type
_entity_poly.pdbx_seq_one_letter_code
_entity_poly.pdbx_strand_id
1 'polypeptide(L)'
;MRLKIFLSIILVLTLTGAALGQTGVKKKRPLPADFGRVVLNNHAAKAGLAPVVFDHWSHRSWFTCRVCHVDLTFGMKTGSTGVSAADNMKGFYCGACHNGKMSFQGRKVFESCAAKDPADGTKRCDRCHSLGKQVRRDYDFATYTARFPKERFGNGIDWEKAEDEGYIKPVDVLEGTSTPRKSLSIQKDFALGAKLAGMPDIIFSHKKHTVWNGCELCHPEIFAGVTKGTTKYSMVDIFEGRYCGACHTTVAFPLLDCQRCHTRPVQTGGGKGAQ
;
A
#
# COMPACT_ATOMS: atom_id res chain seq x y z
N MET A 1 59.15 27.58 -2.31
CA MET A 1 58.25 27.21 -1.18
C MET A 1 56.77 27.48 -1.47
N ARG A 2 56.40 28.57 -2.17
CA ARG A 2 55.01 28.96 -2.43
C ARG A 2 54.22 28.05 -3.41
N LEU A 3 54.89 27.42 -4.38
CA LEU A 3 54.23 26.55 -5.36
C LEU A 3 53.78 25.20 -4.77
N LYS A 4 54.55 24.66 -3.81
CA LYS A 4 54.20 23.39 -3.12
C LYS A 4 52.99 23.56 -2.19
N ILE A 5 52.84 24.72 -1.55
CA ILE A 5 51.69 25.02 -0.67
C ILE A 5 50.40 25.18 -1.50
N PHE A 6 50.48 25.78 -2.69
CA PHE A 6 49.34 25.93 -3.59
C PHE A 6 48.84 24.59 -4.14
N LEU A 7 49.75 23.68 -4.50
CA LEU A 7 49.37 22.33 -4.92
C LEU A 7 48.72 21.52 -3.78
N SER A 8 49.21 21.66 -2.55
CA SER A 8 48.63 20.94 -1.39
C SER A 8 47.22 21.42 -1.04
N ILE A 9 46.93 22.72 -1.19
CA ILE A 9 45.59 23.28 -0.93
C ILE A 9 44.58 22.84 -2.01
N ILE A 10 44.99 22.79 -3.28
CA ILE A 10 44.15 22.28 -4.38
C ILE A 10 43.87 20.77 -4.21
N LEU A 11 44.84 20.00 -3.70
CA LEU A 11 44.66 18.57 -3.45
C LEU A 11 43.68 18.32 -2.29
N VAL A 12 43.68 19.15 -1.24
CA VAL A 12 42.73 19.05 -0.11
C VAL A 12 41.32 19.51 -0.49
N LEU A 13 41.19 20.52 -1.37
CA LEU A 13 39.89 20.97 -1.91
C LEU A 13 39.27 19.99 -2.90
N THR A 14 40.09 19.23 -3.65
CA THR A 14 39.58 18.18 -4.55
C THR A 14 39.19 16.90 -3.81
N LEU A 15 39.87 16.57 -2.70
CA LEU A 15 39.52 15.41 -1.84
C LEU A 15 38.25 15.61 -0.99
N THR A 16 37.82 16.85 -0.75
CA THR A 16 36.59 17.14 0.02
C THR A 16 35.34 17.33 -0.84
N GLY A 17 35.48 17.55 -2.15
CA GLY A 17 34.36 17.78 -3.07
C GLY A 17 33.57 16.53 -3.49
N ALA A 18 34.07 15.32 -3.21
CA ALA A 18 33.47 14.06 -3.68
C ALA A 18 32.45 13.42 -2.70
N ALA A 19 32.21 14.02 -1.52
CA ALA A 19 31.36 13.42 -0.48
C ALA A 19 29.91 13.94 -0.44
N LEU A 20 29.51 14.85 -1.34
CA LEU A 20 28.17 15.45 -1.37
C LEU A 20 27.46 15.27 -2.74
N GLY A 21 27.55 14.07 -3.30
CA GLY A 21 26.68 13.61 -4.37
C GLY A 21 25.73 12.56 -3.83
N GLN A 22 24.52 12.97 -3.46
CA GLN A 22 23.45 12.05 -3.05
C GLN A 22 23.35 10.89 -4.06
N THR A 23 23.54 9.67 -3.58
CA THR A 23 23.30 8.44 -4.34
C THR A 23 21.79 8.30 -4.56
N GLY A 24 21.27 9.00 -5.56
CA GLY A 24 19.93 8.80 -6.07
C GLY A 24 19.82 7.43 -6.72
N VAL A 25 19.67 6.38 -5.90
CA VAL A 25 19.30 5.05 -6.40
C VAL A 25 17.96 5.24 -7.11
N LYS A 26 17.95 5.16 -8.44
CA LYS A 26 16.71 5.16 -9.23
C LYS A 26 15.87 3.99 -8.72
N LYS A 27 14.87 4.26 -7.89
CA LYS A 27 13.94 3.25 -7.39
C LYS A 27 13.20 2.68 -8.61
N LYS A 28 13.54 1.45 -9.00
CA LYS A 28 12.89 0.74 -10.10
C LYS A 28 11.40 0.63 -9.76
N ARG A 29 10.52 1.02 -10.71
CA ARG A 29 9.07 0.82 -10.56
C ARG A 29 8.81 -0.67 -10.33
N PRO A 30 8.03 -1.06 -9.32
CA PRO A 30 7.69 -2.46 -9.09
C PRO A 30 6.92 -3.03 -10.29
N LEU A 31 7.04 -4.33 -10.49
CA LEU A 31 6.20 -5.04 -11.46
C LEU A 31 4.72 -4.90 -11.05
N PRO A 32 3.76 -4.95 -11.99
CA PRO A 32 2.34 -4.87 -11.66
C PRO A 32 1.88 -5.82 -10.55
N ALA A 33 2.32 -7.09 -10.60
CA ALA A 33 2.00 -8.09 -9.58
C ALA A 33 2.64 -7.82 -8.21
N ASP A 34 3.68 -6.98 -8.17
CA ASP A 34 4.47 -6.66 -6.98
C ASP A 34 4.11 -5.29 -6.40
N PHE A 35 3.27 -4.51 -7.10
CA PHE A 35 2.84 -3.21 -6.62
C PHE A 35 1.94 -3.38 -5.39
N GLY A 36 2.28 -2.69 -4.30
CA GLY A 36 1.67 -2.89 -2.99
C GLY A 36 2.12 -4.18 -2.29
N ARG A 37 3.12 -4.92 -2.79
CA ARG A 37 3.69 -6.05 -2.07
C ARG A 37 4.31 -5.59 -0.75
N VAL A 38 4.02 -6.33 0.31
CA VAL A 38 4.65 -6.17 1.62
C VAL A 38 5.50 -7.39 1.92
N VAL A 39 6.69 -7.15 2.49
CA VAL A 39 7.57 -8.20 2.97
C VAL A 39 7.66 -8.11 4.49
N LEU A 40 7.24 -9.17 5.18
CA LEU A 40 7.30 -9.25 6.65
C LEU A 40 8.49 -10.11 7.07
N ASN A 41 9.38 -9.53 7.88
CA ASN A 41 10.59 -10.21 8.34
C ASN A 41 10.89 -10.00 9.83
N ASN A 42 9.89 -9.67 10.63
CA ASN A 42 10.05 -9.47 12.08
C ASN A 42 10.67 -10.70 12.76
N HIS A 43 10.29 -11.91 12.33
CA HIS A 43 10.70 -13.17 12.95
C HIS A 43 11.28 -14.19 11.96
N ALA A 44 10.91 -14.13 10.68
CA ALA A 44 11.16 -15.20 9.71
C ALA A 44 12.64 -15.53 9.52
N ALA A 45 13.48 -14.56 9.17
CA ALA A 45 14.90 -14.79 8.93
C ALA A 45 15.63 -15.31 10.18
N LYS A 46 15.27 -14.81 11.37
CA LYS A 46 15.84 -15.29 12.65
C LYS A 46 15.45 -16.75 12.93
N ALA A 47 14.30 -17.19 12.43
CA ALA A 47 13.84 -18.57 12.52
C ALA A 47 14.33 -19.46 11.35
N GLY A 48 15.25 -18.97 10.50
CA GLY A 48 15.75 -19.73 9.35
C GLY A 48 14.74 -19.88 8.20
N LEU A 49 13.65 -19.10 8.21
CA LEU A 49 12.64 -19.08 7.16
C LEU A 49 12.85 -17.88 6.24
N ALA A 50 12.49 -18.03 4.96
CA ALA A 50 12.43 -16.87 4.07
C ALA A 50 11.40 -15.85 4.57
N PRO A 51 11.65 -14.54 4.41
CA PRO A 51 10.65 -13.52 4.73
C PRO A 51 9.30 -13.79 4.06
N VAL A 52 8.22 -13.40 4.73
CA VAL A 52 6.87 -13.58 4.23
C VAL A 52 6.59 -12.54 3.14
N VAL A 53 6.06 -12.97 2.01
CA VAL A 53 5.60 -12.09 0.93
C VAL A 53 4.08 -12.04 0.96
N PHE A 54 3.54 -10.83 1.10
CA PHE A 54 2.11 -10.54 1.07
C PHE A 54 1.79 -9.63 -0.12
N ASP A 55 0.91 -10.09 -1.00
CA ASP A 55 0.47 -9.34 -2.17
C ASP A 55 -0.92 -8.73 -1.91
N HIS A 56 -1.01 -7.40 -1.85
CA HIS A 56 -2.28 -6.71 -1.60
C HIS A 56 -3.30 -6.96 -2.70
N TRP A 57 -2.88 -7.06 -3.96
CA TRP A 57 -3.80 -7.15 -5.10
C TRP A 57 -4.73 -8.36 -5.00
N SER A 58 -4.24 -9.49 -4.52
CA SER A 58 -5.04 -10.73 -4.43
C SER A 58 -6.05 -10.64 -3.29
N HIS A 59 -5.66 -10.06 -2.16
CA HIS A 59 -6.54 -9.93 -0.99
C HIS A 59 -7.59 -8.84 -1.18
N ARG A 60 -7.21 -7.68 -1.73
CA ARG A 60 -8.17 -6.58 -1.99
C ARG A 60 -9.19 -6.92 -3.06
N SER A 61 -8.90 -7.90 -3.92
CA SER A 61 -9.90 -8.38 -4.89
C SER A 61 -11.09 -9.05 -4.20
N TRP A 62 -10.94 -9.43 -2.92
CA TRP A 62 -11.93 -10.20 -2.17
C TRP A 62 -12.39 -9.51 -0.89
N PHE A 63 -11.57 -8.65 -0.28
CA PHE A 63 -11.86 -8.03 1.02
C PHE A 63 -11.55 -6.54 1.00
N THR A 64 -12.33 -5.76 1.73
CA THR A 64 -12.05 -4.33 1.91
C THR A 64 -10.80 -4.13 2.79
N CYS A 65 -10.14 -2.98 2.66
CA CYS A 65 -8.97 -2.64 3.48
C CYS A 65 -9.32 -2.63 4.98
N ARG A 66 -10.57 -2.25 5.30
CA ARG A 66 -11.10 -2.24 6.67
C ARG A 66 -10.98 -3.60 7.36
N VAL A 67 -11.32 -4.69 6.68
CA VAL A 67 -11.27 -6.04 7.28
C VAL A 67 -9.88 -6.31 7.85
N CYS A 68 -8.83 -6.01 7.09
CA CYS A 68 -7.47 -6.25 7.55
C CYS A 68 -6.99 -5.19 8.56
N HIS A 69 -7.15 -3.91 8.24
CA HIS A 69 -6.48 -2.84 8.98
C HIS A 69 -7.26 -2.33 10.19
N VAL A 70 -8.57 -2.59 10.26
CA VAL A 70 -9.41 -2.22 11.40
C VAL A 70 -9.83 -3.48 12.16
N ASP A 71 -10.46 -4.45 11.49
CA ASP A 71 -11.04 -5.60 12.21
C ASP A 71 -9.98 -6.61 12.65
N LEU A 72 -8.97 -6.87 11.80
CA LEU A 72 -7.81 -7.70 12.14
C LEU A 72 -6.63 -6.91 12.70
N THR A 73 -6.74 -5.57 12.80
CA THR A 73 -5.74 -4.68 13.41
C THR A 73 -4.34 -4.77 12.79
N PHE A 74 -4.23 -5.09 11.49
CA PHE A 74 -2.97 -4.95 10.78
C PHE A 74 -2.57 -3.48 10.71
N GLY A 75 -1.42 -3.13 11.27
CA GLY A 75 -0.90 -1.78 11.23
C GLY A 75 -0.50 -1.40 9.81
N MET A 76 -0.81 -0.17 9.42
CA MET A 76 -0.55 0.36 8.07
C MET A 76 0.93 0.39 7.70
N LYS A 77 1.82 0.46 8.70
CA LYS A 77 3.26 0.41 8.50
C LYS A 77 3.75 -1.04 8.52
N THR A 78 4.50 -1.44 7.50
CA THR A 78 5.13 -2.77 7.40
C THR A 78 5.84 -3.16 8.69
N GLY A 79 5.48 -4.34 9.21
CA GLY A 79 6.11 -4.92 10.40
C GLY A 79 5.67 -4.32 11.73
N SER A 80 4.79 -3.31 11.77
CA SER A 80 4.34 -2.69 13.02
C SER A 80 3.51 -3.63 13.91
N THR A 81 2.71 -4.51 13.30
CA THR A 81 1.88 -5.49 14.04
C THR A 81 2.70 -6.59 14.73
N GLY A 82 3.88 -6.94 14.23
CA GLY A 82 4.69 -8.02 14.82
C GLY A 82 4.05 -9.41 14.72
N VAL A 83 3.41 -9.73 13.59
CA VAL A 83 2.72 -11.02 13.36
C VAL A 83 3.64 -12.21 13.62
N SER A 84 3.21 -13.12 14.50
CA SER A 84 3.91 -14.36 14.82
C SER A 84 3.18 -15.60 14.32
N ALA A 85 3.91 -16.72 14.17
CA ALA A 85 3.30 -18.01 13.84
C ALA A 85 2.34 -18.50 14.93
N ALA A 86 2.65 -18.22 16.20
CA ALA A 86 1.80 -18.59 17.33
C ALA A 86 0.45 -17.86 17.30
N ASP A 87 0.44 -16.58 16.92
CA ASP A 87 -0.80 -15.80 16.78
C ASP A 87 -1.63 -16.30 15.60
N ASN A 88 -0.98 -16.57 14.46
CA ASN A 88 -1.65 -17.19 13.31
C ASN A 88 -2.29 -18.54 13.69
N MET A 89 -1.61 -19.40 14.45
CA MET A 89 -2.15 -20.68 14.90
C MET A 89 -3.34 -20.53 15.87
N LYS A 90 -3.42 -19.39 16.59
CA LYS A 90 -4.54 -19.05 17.47
C LYS A 90 -5.72 -18.37 16.74
N GLY A 91 -5.62 -18.19 15.42
CA GLY A 91 -6.67 -17.58 14.62
C GLY A 91 -6.58 -16.06 14.49
N PHE A 92 -5.47 -15.44 14.89
CA PHE A 92 -5.23 -14.01 14.66
C PHE A 92 -4.58 -13.77 13.30
N TYR A 93 -4.65 -12.53 12.80
CA TYR A 93 -3.97 -12.09 11.58
C TYR A 93 -4.29 -12.96 10.36
N CYS A 94 -3.28 -13.59 9.75
CA CYS A 94 -3.50 -14.48 8.61
C CYS A 94 -4.41 -15.65 9.01
N GLY A 95 -4.27 -16.14 10.25
CA GLY A 95 -5.03 -17.24 10.81
C GLY A 95 -6.52 -16.96 10.97
N ALA A 96 -6.98 -15.70 10.93
CA ALA A 96 -8.41 -15.41 10.99
C ALA A 96 -9.15 -15.98 9.78
N CYS A 97 -8.51 -15.97 8.60
CA CYS A 97 -9.04 -16.55 7.37
C CYS A 97 -8.36 -17.88 7.03
N HIS A 98 -7.03 -17.93 7.14
CA HIS A 98 -6.20 -19.10 6.87
C HIS A 98 -6.13 -20.04 8.09
N ASN A 99 -7.29 -20.51 8.56
CA ASN A 99 -7.41 -21.43 9.71
C ASN A 99 -7.71 -22.88 9.31
N GLY A 100 -7.82 -23.18 8.00
CA GLY A 100 -8.22 -24.51 7.54
C GLY A 100 -9.66 -24.88 7.89
N LYS A 101 -10.52 -23.91 8.25
CA LYS A 101 -11.95 -24.10 8.54
C LYS A 101 -12.83 -23.19 7.67
N MET A 102 -12.37 -21.96 7.40
CA MET A 102 -13.07 -21.01 6.55
C MET A 102 -13.29 -21.58 5.15
N SER A 103 -14.50 -21.42 4.64
CA SER A 103 -14.82 -21.64 3.23
C SER A 103 -15.14 -20.31 2.58
N PHE A 104 -14.50 -20.03 1.44
CA PHE A 104 -14.69 -18.81 0.68
C PHE A 104 -14.88 -19.16 -0.78
N GLN A 105 -15.99 -18.70 -1.38
CA GLN A 105 -16.35 -19.00 -2.77
C GLN A 105 -16.34 -20.50 -3.11
N GLY A 106 -16.93 -21.31 -2.23
CA GLY A 106 -17.01 -22.76 -2.41
C GLY A 106 -15.67 -23.50 -2.25
N ARG A 107 -14.59 -22.81 -1.86
CA ARG A 107 -13.27 -23.41 -1.62
C ARG A 107 -12.88 -23.29 -0.16
N LYS A 108 -12.37 -24.38 0.41
CA LYS A 108 -11.78 -24.37 1.74
C LYS A 108 -10.47 -23.58 1.72
N VAL A 109 -10.38 -22.56 2.56
CA VAL A 109 -9.16 -21.73 2.70
C VAL A 109 -8.10 -22.56 3.42
N PHE A 110 -6.87 -22.55 2.88
CA PHE A 110 -5.76 -23.30 3.48
C PHE A 110 -5.36 -22.72 4.84
N GLU A 111 -4.84 -23.56 5.72
CA GLU A 111 -4.32 -23.15 7.03
C GLU A 111 -2.93 -22.50 6.89
N SER A 112 -2.69 -21.34 7.53
CA SER A 112 -1.45 -20.57 7.40
C SER A 112 -0.27 -21.17 8.16
N CYS A 113 -0.50 -21.66 9.37
CA CYS A 113 0.54 -22.19 10.25
C CYS A 113 0.00 -23.40 11.00
N ALA A 114 0.83 -24.41 11.20
CA ALA A 114 0.54 -25.54 12.10
C ALA A 114 1.86 -26.12 12.64
N ALA A 115 1.76 -26.95 13.68
CA ALA A 115 2.93 -27.60 14.27
C ALA A 115 3.62 -28.61 13.33
N LYS A 116 2.90 -29.13 12.32
CA LYS A 116 3.40 -30.07 11.33
C LYS A 116 2.89 -29.69 9.94
N ASP A 117 3.71 -29.91 8.92
CA ASP A 117 3.25 -29.78 7.53
C ASP A 117 2.15 -30.82 7.23
N PRO A 118 1.27 -30.53 6.25
CA PRO A 118 0.21 -31.47 5.87
C PRO A 118 0.78 -32.80 5.36
N ALA A 119 0.07 -33.89 5.63
CA ALA A 119 0.48 -35.24 5.25
C ALA A 119 0.49 -35.48 3.72
N ASP A 120 -0.10 -34.58 2.93
CA ASP A 120 -0.15 -34.64 1.47
C ASP A 120 1.13 -34.12 0.78
N GLY A 121 2.16 -33.75 1.56
CA GLY A 121 3.43 -33.25 1.05
C GLY A 121 3.40 -31.78 0.60
N THR A 122 2.30 -31.06 0.84
CA THR A 122 2.26 -29.62 0.54
C THR A 122 3.21 -28.84 1.44
N LYS A 123 4.06 -28.01 0.82
CA LYS A 123 4.94 -27.07 1.53
C LYS A 123 4.15 -25.85 1.99
N ARG A 124 3.34 -26.02 3.06
CA ARG A 124 2.47 -24.96 3.60
C ARG A 124 3.25 -23.66 3.82
N CYS A 125 4.41 -23.76 4.45
CA CYS A 125 5.25 -22.60 4.79
C CYS A 125 5.64 -21.77 3.56
N ASP A 126 5.95 -22.42 2.43
CA ASP A 126 6.38 -21.75 1.20
C ASP A 126 5.26 -20.92 0.56
N ARG A 127 3.98 -21.14 0.90
CA ARG A 127 2.88 -20.29 0.42
C ARG A 127 3.02 -18.84 0.92
N CYS A 128 3.68 -18.62 2.06
CA CYS A 128 3.84 -17.30 2.65
C CYS A 128 5.33 -16.92 2.73
N HIS A 129 6.17 -17.80 3.26
CA HIS A 129 7.62 -17.64 3.39
C HIS A 129 8.33 -17.85 2.06
N SER A 130 8.09 -16.94 1.12
CA SER A 130 8.38 -17.11 -0.29
C SER A 130 9.33 -16.07 -0.88
N LEU A 131 9.87 -15.13 -0.09
CA LEU A 131 10.80 -14.15 -0.63
C LEU A 131 12.01 -14.87 -1.24
N GLY A 132 12.29 -14.59 -2.52
CA GLY A 132 13.39 -15.23 -3.27
C GLY A 132 13.13 -16.69 -3.67
N LYS A 133 11.93 -17.24 -3.40
CA LYS A 133 11.55 -18.59 -3.79
C LYS A 133 10.60 -18.56 -4.99
N GLN A 134 10.69 -19.58 -5.83
CA GLN A 134 9.66 -19.86 -6.82
C GLN A 134 8.56 -20.69 -6.17
N VAL A 135 7.39 -20.08 -5.97
CA VAL A 135 6.25 -20.72 -5.31
C VAL A 135 5.04 -20.65 -6.22
N ARG A 136 4.32 -21.76 -6.35
CA ARG A 136 3.08 -21.79 -7.12
C ARG A 136 2.00 -21.01 -6.36
N ARG A 137 1.52 -19.93 -6.97
CA ARG A 137 0.36 -19.17 -6.48
C ARG A 137 -0.93 -19.79 -7.02
N ASP A 138 -2.04 -19.61 -6.30
CA ASP A 138 -3.36 -20.06 -6.77
C ASP A 138 -3.89 -19.17 -7.91
N TYR A 139 -3.47 -17.91 -7.93
CA TYR A 139 -3.86 -16.91 -8.92
C TYR A 139 -2.61 -16.23 -9.50
N ASP A 140 -2.60 -16.08 -10.83
CA ASP A 140 -1.65 -15.26 -11.56
C ASP A 140 -2.25 -13.86 -11.79
N PHE A 141 -1.47 -12.80 -11.57
CA PHE A 141 -1.95 -11.42 -11.65
C PHE A 141 -2.45 -11.06 -13.05
N ALA A 142 -1.68 -11.39 -14.08
CA ALA A 142 -1.99 -11.00 -15.46
C ALA A 142 -3.28 -11.68 -15.94
N THR A 143 -3.41 -12.98 -15.64
CA THR A 143 -4.60 -13.77 -15.96
C THR A 143 -5.82 -13.31 -15.17
N TYR A 144 -5.67 -13.10 -13.86
CA TYR A 144 -6.77 -12.71 -12.97
C TYR A 144 -7.34 -11.33 -13.34
N THR A 145 -6.46 -10.37 -13.65
CA THR A 145 -6.85 -8.99 -13.95
C THR A 145 -7.03 -8.72 -15.45
N ALA A 146 -7.00 -9.75 -16.30
CA ALA A 146 -7.00 -9.60 -17.76
C ALA A 146 -8.17 -8.73 -18.25
N ARG A 147 -9.37 -8.94 -17.69
CA ARG A 147 -10.61 -8.24 -18.06
C ARG A 147 -10.89 -6.97 -17.26
N PHE A 148 -10.07 -6.66 -16.27
CA PHE A 148 -10.33 -5.53 -15.38
C PHE A 148 -10.04 -4.21 -16.10
N PRO A 149 -10.75 -3.13 -15.73
CA PRO A 149 -10.44 -1.77 -16.18
C PRO A 149 -8.96 -1.43 -15.95
N LYS A 150 -8.34 -0.83 -16.98
CA LYS A 150 -6.91 -0.51 -16.97
C LYS A 150 -6.67 0.92 -16.53
N GLU A 151 -5.51 1.12 -15.90
CA GLU A 151 -5.01 2.41 -15.45
C GLU A 151 -3.59 2.64 -16.00
N ARG A 152 -3.21 3.90 -16.20
CA ARG A 152 -1.89 4.32 -16.69
C ARG A 152 -0.79 4.06 -15.68
N PHE A 153 -1.07 4.23 -14.39
CA PHE A 153 -0.08 4.13 -13.33
C PHE A 153 -0.38 3.01 -12.30
N GLY A 154 0.49 2.90 -11.29
CA GLY A 154 0.37 1.88 -10.25
C GLY A 154 0.63 0.48 -10.80
N ASN A 155 -0.28 -0.45 -10.51
CA ASN A 155 -0.26 -1.81 -11.04
C ASN A 155 -1.00 -1.97 -12.38
N GLY A 156 -1.43 -0.85 -12.99
CA GLY A 156 -2.09 -0.85 -14.29
C GLY A 156 -3.57 -1.22 -14.25
N ILE A 157 -4.17 -1.30 -13.06
CA ILE A 157 -5.59 -1.63 -12.86
C ILE A 157 -6.28 -0.47 -12.15
N ASP A 158 -7.44 -0.07 -12.66
CA ASP A 158 -8.34 0.85 -11.96
C ASP A 158 -9.25 0.04 -11.02
N TRP A 159 -8.86 -0.03 -9.76
CA TRP A 159 -9.57 -0.82 -8.74
C TRP A 159 -10.90 -0.20 -8.33
N GLU A 160 -11.00 1.13 -8.35
CA GLU A 160 -12.25 1.85 -8.10
C GLU A 160 -13.25 1.46 -9.19
N LYS A 161 -12.86 1.60 -10.45
CA LYS A 161 -13.71 1.24 -11.59
C LYS A 161 -14.02 -0.25 -11.64
N ALA A 162 -13.07 -1.13 -11.29
CA ALA A 162 -13.30 -2.57 -11.24
C ALA A 162 -14.38 -2.95 -10.20
N GLU A 163 -14.43 -2.26 -9.07
CA GLU A 163 -15.48 -2.44 -8.07
C GLU A 163 -16.81 -1.82 -8.52
N ASP A 164 -16.80 -0.57 -9.01
CA ASP A 164 -17.99 0.12 -9.53
C ASP A 164 -18.69 -0.68 -10.65
N GLU A 165 -17.91 -1.28 -11.56
CA GLU A 165 -18.42 -2.12 -12.66
C GLU A 165 -18.68 -3.58 -12.26
N GLY A 166 -18.41 -3.94 -10.99
CA GLY A 166 -18.75 -5.25 -10.43
C GLY A 166 -17.82 -6.40 -10.82
N TYR A 167 -16.63 -6.13 -11.36
CA TYR A 167 -15.59 -7.16 -11.59
C TYR A 167 -15.12 -7.79 -10.28
N ILE A 168 -15.17 -7.03 -9.20
CA ILE A 168 -14.91 -7.48 -7.84
C ILE A 168 -16.02 -6.98 -6.92
N LYS A 169 -16.27 -7.75 -5.86
CA LYS A 169 -17.24 -7.39 -4.80
C LYS A 169 -16.58 -7.67 -3.46
N PRO A 170 -15.72 -6.76 -2.97
CA PRO A 170 -14.98 -6.98 -1.75
C PRO A 170 -15.91 -7.16 -0.55
N VAL A 171 -15.65 -8.18 0.25
CA VAL A 171 -16.35 -8.44 1.51
C VAL A 171 -15.85 -7.45 2.56
N ASP A 172 -16.78 -6.81 3.28
CA ASP A 172 -16.50 -5.79 4.30
C ASP A 172 -16.64 -6.28 5.75
N VAL A 173 -17.19 -7.49 5.93
CA VAL A 173 -17.44 -8.14 7.21
C VAL A 173 -16.91 -9.57 7.16
N LEU A 174 -15.98 -9.88 8.06
CA LEU A 174 -15.51 -11.23 8.33
C LEU A 174 -16.26 -11.80 9.53
N GLU A 175 -16.97 -12.91 9.31
CA GLU A 175 -17.74 -13.59 10.35
C GLU A 175 -16.85 -13.94 11.57
N GLY A 176 -17.37 -13.69 12.77
CA GLY A 176 -16.66 -13.95 14.03
C GLY A 176 -15.53 -12.97 14.36
N THR A 177 -15.20 -12.03 13.47
CA THR A 177 -14.15 -11.01 13.69
C THR A 177 -14.70 -9.60 13.61
N SER A 178 -15.45 -9.29 12.54
CA SER A 178 -15.95 -7.95 12.28
C SER A 178 -17.15 -7.62 13.16
N THR A 179 -17.16 -6.40 13.69
CA THR A 179 -18.31 -5.88 14.43
C THR A 179 -19.40 -5.38 13.48
N PRO A 180 -20.68 -5.77 13.69
CA PRO A 180 -21.80 -5.23 12.92
C PRO A 180 -21.87 -3.71 13.09
N ARG A 181 -22.02 -2.99 11.98
CA ARG A 181 -22.08 -1.52 11.98
C ARG A 181 -23.30 -1.03 11.22
N LYS A 182 -23.85 0.09 11.69
CA LYS A 182 -24.86 0.84 10.95
C LYS A 182 -24.21 1.44 9.70
N SER A 183 -25.01 1.59 8.65
CA SER A 183 -24.58 2.26 7.43
C SER A 183 -23.98 3.63 7.76
N LEU A 184 -22.80 3.91 7.20
CA LEU A 184 -22.14 5.19 7.38
C LEU A 184 -22.95 6.30 6.70
N SER A 185 -23.10 7.46 7.35
CA SER A 185 -23.57 8.66 6.68
C SER A 185 -22.43 9.23 5.85
N ILE A 186 -22.40 8.88 4.57
CA ILE A 186 -21.38 9.36 3.65
C ILE A 186 -21.57 10.86 3.45
N GLN A 187 -20.53 11.62 3.79
CA GLN A 187 -20.51 13.07 3.57
C GLN A 187 -20.37 13.36 2.07
N LYS A 188 -20.96 14.48 1.61
CA LYS A 188 -20.81 14.93 0.23
C LYS A 188 -19.35 15.24 -0.08
N ASP A 189 -18.99 15.04 -1.34
CA ASP A 189 -17.70 15.45 -1.87
C ASP A 189 -17.47 16.94 -1.64
N PHE A 190 -16.23 17.31 -1.36
CA PHE A 190 -15.88 18.71 -1.14
C PHE A 190 -14.53 19.05 -1.78
N ALA A 191 -14.43 20.31 -2.22
CA ALA A 191 -13.19 20.87 -2.70
C ALA A 191 -12.27 21.24 -1.51
N LEU A 192 -11.00 20.92 -1.65
CA LEU A 192 -9.91 21.43 -0.81
C LEU A 192 -9.07 22.40 -1.64
N GLY A 193 -9.01 23.64 -1.17
CA GLY A 193 -8.32 24.72 -1.86
C GLY A 193 -6.81 24.52 -1.87
N ALA A 194 -6.19 24.52 -3.04
CA ALA A 194 -4.74 24.50 -3.13
C ALA A 194 -4.18 25.87 -2.77
N LYS A 195 -3.27 25.93 -1.79
CA LYS A 195 -2.69 27.19 -1.32
C LYS A 195 -1.54 27.70 -2.19
N LEU A 196 -1.03 26.87 -3.10
CA LEU A 196 0.09 27.19 -3.98
C LEU A 196 -0.43 27.75 -5.31
N ALA A 197 0.10 28.90 -5.73
CA ALA A 197 -0.24 29.52 -7.01
C ALA A 197 0.03 28.56 -8.19
N GLY A 198 -0.94 28.43 -9.11
CA GLY A 198 -0.85 27.53 -10.27
C GLY A 198 -1.24 26.07 -9.99
N MET A 199 -1.51 25.72 -8.73
CA MET A 199 -2.03 24.39 -8.36
C MET A 199 -3.57 24.43 -8.29
N PRO A 200 -4.28 23.60 -9.06
CA PRO A 200 -5.74 23.55 -9.01
C PRO A 200 -6.24 22.92 -7.71
N ASP A 201 -7.50 23.18 -7.36
CA ASP A 201 -8.15 22.54 -6.22
C ASP A 201 -8.31 21.04 -6.43
N ILE A 202 -8.34 20.31 -5.32
CA ILE A 202 -8.62 18.87 -5.31
C ILE A 202 -10.05 18.63 -4.84
N ILE A 203 -10.69 17.57 -5.34
CA ILE A 203 -11.96 17.08 -4.83
C ILE A 203 -11.69 15.81 -4.02
N PHE A 204 -12.12 15.81 -2.77
CA PHE A 204 -12.11 14.61 -1.94
C PHE A 204 -13.52 14.01 -1.86
N SER A 205 -13.63 12.71 -2.10
CA SER A 205 -14.88 11.96 -2.02
C SER A 205 -14.83 10.93 -0.90
N HIS A 206 -15.65 11.13 0.14
CA HIS A 206 -15.83 10.09 1.16
C HIS A 206 -16.42 8.84 0.54
N LYS A 207 -17.39 8.97 -0.37
CA LYS A 207 -18.08 7.83 -1.00
C LYS A 207 -17.08 6.83 -1.57
N LYS A 208 -16.15 7.31 -2.39
CA LYS A 208 -15.14 6.47 -3.04
C LYS A 208 -14.20 5.80 -2.04
N HIS A 209 -13.85 6.48 -0.96
CA HIS A 209 -12.94 5.94 0.05
C HIS A 209 -13.64 4.95 1.00
N THR A 210 -14.89 5.21 1.39
CA THR A 210 -15.60 4.41 2.39
C THR A 210 -16.13 3.08 1.85
N VAL A 211 -16.14 2.87 0.54
CA VAL A 211 -16.39 1.53 -0.05
C VAL A 211 -15.31 0.54 0.37
N TRP A 212 -14.06 1.00 0.40
CA TRP A 212 -12.89 0.17 0.71
C TRP A 212 -12.47 0.24 2.18
N ASN A 213 -12.91 1.27 2.90
CA ASN A 213 -12.35 1.65 4.19
C ASN A 213 -13.45 1.99 5.21
N GLY A 214 -13.10 1.95 6.50
CA GLY A 214 -13.94 2.52 7.57
C GLY A 214 -13.48 3.94 7.94
N CYS A 215 -14.32 4.69 8.67
CA CYS A 215 -13.94 5.98 9.24
C CYS A 215 -12.66 5.86 10.10
N GLU A 216 -12.55 4.75 10.81
CA GLU A 216 -11.48 4.40 11.75
C GLU A 216 -10.13 4.23 11.05
N LEU A 217 -10.12 3.91 9.76
CA LEU A 217 -8.88 3.76 9.00
C LEU A 217 -8.24 5.12 8.69
N CYS A 218 -9.04 6.19 8.63
CA CYS A 218 -8.56 7.54 8.37
C CYS A 218 -8.48 8.38 9.64
N HIS A 219 -9.41 8.20 10.57
CA HIS A 219 -9.56 9.03 11.75
C HIS A 219 -9.39 8.22 13.04
N PRO A 220 -8.65 8.75 14.03
CA PRO A 220 -7.94 10.03 14.01
C PRO A 220 -6.51 9.94 13.45
N GLU A 221 -6.02 8.74 13.15
CA GLU A 221 -4.58 8.50 12.93
C GLU A 221 -3.99 9.22 11.71
N ILE A 222 -4.68 9.16 10.56
CA ILE A 222 -4.22 9.81 9.33
C ILE A 222 -4.65 11.29 9.32
N PHE A 223 -5.89 11.55 9.72
CA PHE A 223 -6.45 12.90 9.83
C PHE A 223 -7.01 13.12 11.24
N ALA A 224 -6.36 14.03 11.96
CA ALA A 224 -6.74 14.44 13.31
C ALA A 224 -8.09 15.17 13.26
N GLY A 225 -9.17 14.42 13.43
CA GLY A 225 -10.55 14.91 13.49
C GLY A 225 -11.34 14.76 12.19
N VAL A 226 -12.66 14.83 12.32
CA VAL A 226 -13.64 14.67 11.22
C VAL A 226 -14.09 16.00 10.60
N THR A 227 -13.63 17.12 11.16
CA THR A 227 -13.98 18.46 10.68
C THR A 227 -13.00 18.90 9.58
N LYS A 228 -13.56 19.47 8.50
CA LYS A 228 -12.77 20.01 7.39
C LYS A 228 -11.78 21.06 7.89
N GLY A 229 -10.52 20.94 7.48
CA GLY A 229 -9.47 21.93 7.73
C GLY A 229 -8.74 21.79 9.07
N THR A 230 -9.14 20.86 9.95
CA THR A 230 -8.42 20.60 11.21
C THR A 230 -7.00 20.11 10.96
N THR A 231 -6.84 19.20 10.00
CA THR A 231 -5.53 18.67 9.62
C THR A 231 -4.93 19.51 8.49
N LYS A 232 -3.73 20.05 8.73
CA LYS A 232 -2.95 20.76 7.70
C LYS A 232 -1.83 19.86 7.21
N TYR A 233 -1.65 19.81 5.89
CA TYR A 233 -0.62 19.01 5.25
C TYR A 233 -0.20 19.63 3.92
N SER A 234 0.91 19.13 3.38
CA SER A 234 1.54 19.56 2.14
C SER A 234 1.72 18.38 1.18
N MET A 235 2.03 18.67 -0.08
CA MET A 235 2.44 17.61 -1.03
C MET A 235 3.72 16.89 -0.57
N VAL A 236 4.62 17.57 0.14
CA VAL A 236 5.83 16.93 0.70
C VAL A 236 5.43 15.85 1.70
N ASP A 237 4.52 16.17 2.62
CA ASP A 237 4.01 15.20 3.60
C ASP A 237 3.38 13.99 2.90
N ILE A 238 2.64 14.24 1.82
CA ILE A 238 2.00 13.20 1.00
C ILE A 238 3.04 12.31 0.32
N PHE A 239 4.11 12.87 -0.25
CA PHE A 239 5.20 12.08 -0.83
C PHE A 239 6.00 11.29 0.22
N GLU A 240 6.02 11.76 1.46
CA GLU A 240 6.61 11.05 2.61
C GLU A 240 5.71 9.94 3.19
N GLY A 241 4.54 9.70 2.59
CA GLY A 241 3.62 8.64 3.02
C GLY A 241 2.68 9.05 4.15
N ARG A 242 2.53 10.34 4.45
CA ARG A 242 1.54 10.86 5.39
C ARG A 242 0.24 11.25 4.67
N TYR A 243 -0.86 11.36 5.41
CA TYR A 243 -2.16 11.78 4.87
C TYR A 243 -2.60 10.92 3.67
N CYS A 244 -2.90 11.52 2.51
CA CYS A 244 -3.22 10.79 1.28
C CYS A 244 -2.12 9.79 0.89
N GLY A 245 -0.86 10.12 1.20
CA GLY A 245 0.32 9.32 0.90
C GLY A 245 0.37 7.98 1.61
N ALA A 246 -0.37 7.83 2.73
CA ALA A 246 -0.46 6.59 3.49
C ALA A 246 -0.95 5.43 2.61
N CYS A 247 -1.77 5.73 1.61
CA CYS A 247 -2.25 4.76 0.63
C CYS A 247 -1.75 5.07 -0.81
N HIS A 248 -1.78 6.34 -1.25
CA HIS A 248 -1.56 6.76 -2.66
C HIS A 248 -0.10 6.73 -3.16
N THR A 249 0.75 5.89 -2.59
CA THR A 249 2.14 5.67 -3.07
C THR A 249 2.55 4.20 -3.03
N THR A 250 1.76 3.38 -2.34
CA THR A 250 2.08 2.02 -1.96
C THR A 250 1.04 1.06 -2.52
N VAL A 251 -0.21 1.21 -2.09
CA VAL A 251 -1.31 0.28 -2.39
C VAL A 251 -2.36 0.89 -3.32
N ALA A 252 -2.64 2.19 -3.20
CA ALA A 252 -3.53 2.92 -4.11
C ALA A 252 -2.75 3.49 -5.31
N PHE A 253 -3.45 4.15 -6.23
CA PHE A 253 -2.78 4.74 -7.41
C PHE A 253 -1.68 5.73 -6.97
N PRO A 254 -0.55 5.78 -7.68
CA PRO A 254 0.58 6.64 -7.31
C PRO A 254 0.30 8.11 -7.63
N LEU A 255 0.96 9.00 -6.91
CA LEU A 255 0.85 10.46 -7.04
C LEU A 255 1.40 11.06 -8.35
N LEU A 256 1.76 10.22 -9.32
CA LEU A 256 2.24 10.67 -10.63
C LEU A 256 1.10 11.14 -11.54
N ASP A 257 -0.13 10.75 -11.22
CA ASP A 257 -1.32 11.24 -11.91
C ASP A 257 -1.93 12.41 -11.15
N CYS A 258 -1.48 13.62 -11.48
CA CYS A 258 -1.97 14.83 -10.84
C CYS A 258 -3.49 15.00 -11.01
N GLN A 259 -4.05 14.57 -12.14
CA GLN A 259 -5.46 14.80 -12.49
C GLN A 259 -6.43 13.86 -11.76
N ARG A 260 -5.92 12.78 -11.15
CA ARG A 260 -6.72 11.93 -10.24
C ARG A 260 -7.19 12.68 -9.00
N CYS A 261 -6.46 13.72 -8.58
CA CYS A 261 -6.82 14.55 -7.43
C CYS A 261 -7.22 15.96 -7.86
N HIS A 262 -6.42 16.58 -8.73
CA HIS A 262 -6.59 17.96 -9.16
C HIS A 262 -7.61 18.08 -10.30
N THR A 263 -8.60 18.95 -10.10
CA THR A 263 -9.71 19.20 -11.02
C THR A 263 -9.31 19.76 -12.39
N ARG A 264 -8.10 20.30 -12.51
CA ARG A 264 -7.54 20.87 -13.75
C ARG A 264 -6.08 20.43 -13.89
N PRO A 265 -5.49 20.54 -15.10
CA PRO A 265 -4.05 20.34 -15.26
C PRO A 265 -3.25 21.26 -14.34
N VAL A 266 -2.23 20.70 -13.68
CA VAL A 266 -1.29 21.47 -12.86
C VAL A 266 -0.45 22.31 -13.81
N GLN A 267 -0.49 23.63 -13.66
CA GLN A 267 0.37 24.53 -14.42
C GLN A 267 1.78 24.43 -13.86
N THR A 268 2.63 23.61 -14.50
CA THR A 268 4.07 23.65 -14.21
C THR A 268 4.58 25.00 -14.65
N GLY A 269 5.17 25.78 -13.75
CA GLY A 269 5.80 27.06 -14.08
C GLY A 269 6.92 26.87 -15.10
N GLY A 270 6.54 26.88 -16.38
CA GLY A 270 7.43 27.02 -17.53
C GLY A 270 7.41 28.48 -17.93
N GLY A 271 8.61 29.06 -18.04
CA GLY A 271 8.79 30.44 -18.49
C GLY A 271 8.02 30.73 -19.78
N LYS A 272 7.67 32.01 -19.93
CA LYS A 272 7.07 32.60 -21.12
C LYS A 272 7.65 31.97 -22.41
N GLY A 273 6.88 31.07 -23.02
CA GLY A 273 7.05 30.67 -24.40
C GLY A 273 6.32 31.68 -25.26
N ALA A 274 7.05 32.30 -26.17
CA ALA A 274 6.57 33.27 -27.14
C ALA A 274 5.35 32.79 -27.92
N GLN A 275 4.34 33.65 -27.98
CA GLN A 275 3.53 33.91 -29.17
C GLN A 275 3.58 35.42 -29.41
#